data_AF-A0A969LIL9-F1
#
_entry.id   AF-A0A969LIL9-F1
#
_cell.length_a   1.000
_cell.length_b   1.000
_cell.length_c   1.000
_cell.angle_alpha   90.00
_cell.angle_beta   90.00
_cell.angle_gamma   90.00
#
_symmetry.space_group_name_H-M   'P 1'
#
loop_
_entity.id
_entity.type
_entity.pdbx_description
1 polymer ?
#
loop_
_entity_poly.entity_id
_entity_poly.type
_entity_poly.pdbx_seq_one_letter_code
_entity_poly.pdbx_strand_id
1 'polypeptide(L)'
;MPYRPLPPGGAHYVMNVPSRGPDGRRITVNSNLTNDQLVWNLRSAWNVAALNCLSPEYQPILDSYRAFLKGNARKLTAVNDRIEKTFTSRFEVKRDAIIERDGYTTQVYNFFALPAARAGFCRAALDMANRAVIAPPSDPLAFAQANFDGLLVPFDQFFIEYEAYQQASAAWDDKWGALFGPSQPGWVAVQEARASGAPCRA
;
A
#
# COMPACT_ATOMS: atom_id res chain seq x y z
N MET A 1 24.77 2.83 -26.72
CA MET A 1 24.56 3.69 -25.54
C MET A 1 23.98 2.85 -24.42
N PRO A 2 24.57 2.82 -23.20
CA PRO A 2 24.02 2.06 -22.08
C PRO A 2 22.70 2.68 -21.60
N TYR A 3 21.67 1.87 -21.42
CA TYR A 3 20.36 2.33 -20.97
C TYR A 3 20.35 2.52 -19.45
N ARG A 4 19.74 3.60 -18.96
CA ARG A 4 19.57 3.84 -17.52
C ARG A 4 18.52 2.86 -16.96
N PRO A 5 18.73 2.21 -15.80
CA PRO A 5 17.75 1.27 -15.25
C PRO A 5 16.31 1.82 -15.22
N LEU A 6 15.34 0.93 -15.39
CA LEU A 6 13.91 1.26 -15.30
C LEU A 6 13.36 0.99 -13.90
N PRO A 7 12.41 1.80 -13.42
CA PRO A 7 11.69 1.52 -12.19
C PRO A 7 10.86 0.22 -12.31
N PRO A 8 10.77 -0.58 -11.24
CA PRO A 8 10.01 -1.83 -11.26
C PRO A 8 8.51 -1.57 -11.42
N GLY A 9 7.81 -2.50 -12.06
CA GLY A 9 6.36 -2.46 -12.22
C GLY A 9 5.82 -1.22 -12.95
N GLY A 10 6.67 -0.52 -13.72
CA GLY A 10 6.30 0.73 -14.39
C GLY A 10 6.04 1.90 -13.43
N ALA A 11 6.63 1.87 -12.24
CA ALA A 11 6.53 2.97 -11.28
C ALA A 11 7.12 4.28 -11.82
N HIS A 12 6.82 5.40 -11.16
CA HIS A 12 7.45 6.67 -11.48
C HIS A 12 8.97 6.63 -11.24
N TYR A 13 9.73 7.37 -12.05
CA TYR A 13 11.20 7.45 -11.93
C TYR A 13 11.68 8.01 -10.59
N VAL A 14 10.82 8.79 -9.92
CA VAL A 14 11.05 9.36 -8.59
C VAL A 14 9.86 9.02 -7.70
N MET A 15 10.14 8.46 -6.53
CA MET A 15 9.15 8.08 -5.53
C MET A 15 9.77 8.20 -4.15
N ASN A 16 8.94 8.63 -3.19
CA ASN A 16 9.28 8.55 -1.77
C ASN A 16 9.05 7.12 -1.29
N VAL A 17 10.14 6.39 -1.06
CA VAL A 17 10.06 5.06 -0.45
C VAL A 17 9.92 5.21 1.08
N PRO A 18 8.95 4.53 1.73
CA PRO A 18 8.82 4.56 3.17
C PRO A 18 10.09 4.06 3.87
N SER A 19 10.53 4.78 4.91
CA SER A 19 11.70 4.41 5.70
C SER A 19 11.46 3.12 6.48
N ARG A 20 12.55 2.43 6.83
CA ARG A 20 12.52 1.28 7.74
C ARG A 20 12.60 1.75 9.20
N GLY A 21 11.83 1.11 10.06
CA GLY A 21 11.90 1.27 11.50
C GLY A 21 13.03 0.45 12.12
N PRO A 22 13.19 0.53 13.45
CA PRO A 22 14.21 -0.22 14.19
C PRO A 22 14.07 -1.75 14.06
N ASP A 23 12.87 -2.22 13.75
CA ASP A 23 12.53 -3.63 13.53
C ASP A 23 12.83 -4.10 12.08
N GLY A 24 13.36 -3.21 11.24
CA GLY A 24 13.64 -3.49 9.82
C GLY A 24 12.40 -3.48 8.93
N ARG A 25 11.18 -3.34 9.48
CA ARG A 25 9.94 -3.22 8.71
C ARG A 25 9.76 -1.78 8.25
N ARG A 26 9.07 -1.58 7.12
CA ARG A 26 8.75 -0.24 6.66
C ARG A 26 7.70 0.43 7.53
N ILE A 27 7.91 1.70 7.83
CA ILE A 27 6.96 2.55 8.54
C ILE A 27 6.00 3.13 7.50
N THR A 28 4.76 2.64 7.51
CA THR A 28 3.70 3.03 6.59
C THR A 28 2.43 3.37 7.36
N VAL A 29 1.37 3.78 6.66
CA VAL A 29 0.03 3.93 7.25
C VAL A 29 -0.52 2.62 7.87
N ASN A 30 0.08 1.47 7.53
CA ASN A 30 -0.28 0.15 8.04
C ASN A 30 0.64 -0.36 9.16
N SER A 31 1.48 0.50 9.75
CA SER A 31 2.36 0.17 10.87
C SER A 31 1.71 0.54 12.21
N ASN A 32 2.01 -0.21 13.28
CA ASN A 32 1.56 0.06 14.65
C ASN A 32 0.03 0.23 14.81
N LEU A 33 -0.73 -0.60 14.10
CA LEU A 33 -2.20 -0.54 14.12
C LEU A 33 -2.75 -1.06 15.44
N THR A 34 -3.78 -0.38 15.96
CA THR A 34 -4.66 -0.98 16.97
C THR A 34 -5.46 -2.13 16.36
N ASN A 35 -6.01 -3.02 17.19
CA ASN A 35 -6.87 -4.12 16.71
C ASN A 35 -8.04 -3.64 15.83
N ASP A 36 -8.67 -2.52 16.20
CA ASP A 36 -9.75 -1.94 15.40
C ASP A 36 -9.25 -1.42 14.05
N GLN A 37 -8.10 -0.71 14.03
CA GLN A 37 -7.48 -0.25 12.79
C GLN A 37 -7.01 -1.41 11.91
N LEU A 38 -6.51 -2.51 12.50
CA LEU A 38 -6.10 -3.70 11.76
C LEU A 38 -7.29 -4.30 10.99
N VAL A 39 -8.44 -4.47 11.66
CA VAL A 39 -9.68 -4.93 11.02
C VAL A 39 -10.13 -3.97 9.92
N TRP A 40 -10.11 -2.67 10.21
CA TRP A 40 -10.59 -1.66 9.27
C TRP A 40 -9.68 -1.53 8.04
N ASN A 41 -8.36 -1.58 8.23
CA ASN A 41 -7.41 -1.51 7.13
C ASN A 41 -7.44 -2.78 6.29
N LEU A 42 -7.63 -3.97 6.89
CA LEU A 42 -7.86 -5.19 6.12
C LEU A 42 -9.15 -5.09 5.28
N ARG A 43 -10.24 -4.56 5.85
CA ARG A 43 -11.48 -4.30 5.11
C ARG A 43 -11.24 -3.36 3.92
N SER A 44 -10.49 -2.27 4.13
CA SER A 44 -10.12 -1.32 3.08
C SER A 44 -9.24 -1.94 2.01
N ALA A 45 -8.23 -2.73 2.39
CA ALA A 45 -7.39 -3.48 1.45
C ALA A 45 -8.24 -4.41 0.57
N TRP A 46 -9.12 -5.20 1.18
CA TRP A 46 -9.98 -6.11 0.44
C TRP A 46 -10.95 -5.35 -0.48
N ASN A 47 -11.45 -4.19 -0.05
CA ASN A 47 -12.25 -3.33 -0.92
C ASN A 47 -11.46 -2.85 -2.15
N VAL A 48 -10.22 -2.39 -1.96
CA VAL A 48 -9.34 -1.98 -3.08
C VAL A 48 -9.09 -3.16 -4.00
N ALA A 49 -8.82 -4.36 -3.49
CA ALA A 49 -8.65 -5.56 -4.30
C ALA A 49 -9.91 -5.89 -5.12
N ALA A 50 -11.08 -5.86 -4.49
CA ALA A 50 -12.36 -6.12 -5.15
C ALA A 50 -12.69 -5.11 -6.27
N LEU A 51 -12.14 -3.90 -6.22
CA LEU A 51 -12.31 -2.87 -7.24
C LEU A 51 -11.26 -2.92 -8.36
N ASN A 52 -10.08 -3.48 -8.10
CA ASN A 52 -8.93 -3.37 -9.00
C ASN A 52 -8.45 -4.70 -9.59
N CYS A 53 -8.83 -5.84 -9.01
CA CYS A 53 -8.46 -7.17 -9.45
C CYS A 53 -9.62 -7.79 -10.25
N LEU A 54 -9.77 -7.36 -11.50
CA LEU A 54 -11.00 -7.59 -12.29
C LEU A 54 -10.93 -8.76 -13.28
N SER A 55 -9.76 -9.36 -13.47
CA SER A 55 -9.64 -10.56 -14.33
C SER A 55 -10.50 -11.71 -13.77
N PRO A 56 -11.05 -12.60 -14.62
CA PRO A 56 -11.93 -13.69 -14.16
C PRO A 56 -11.32 -14.59 -13.06
N GLU A 57 -10.00 -14.79 -13.08
CA GLU A 57 -9.27 -15.55 -12.05
C GLU A 57 -9.39 -14.94 -10.63
N TYR A 58 -9.66 -13.64 -10.53
CA TYR A 58 -9.79 -12.91 -9.27
C TYR A 58 -11.23 -12.80 -8.76
N GLN A 59 -12.20 -13.41 -9.46
CA GLN A 59 -13.61 -13.41 -9.04
C GLN A 59 -13.84 -13.83 -7.57
N PRO A 60 -13.10 -14.81 -7.00
CA PRO A 60 -13.25 -15.18 -5.59
C PRO A 60 -13.01 -14.03 -4.60
N ILE A 61 -12.24 -13.01 -4.98
CA ILE A 61 -11.98 -11.82 -4.15
C ILE A 61 -13.29 -11.08 -3.88
N LEU A 62 -14.06 -10.79 -4.93
CA LEU A 62 -15.30 -10.03 -4.82
C LEU A 62 -16.38 -10.81 -4.05
N ASP A 63 -16.52 -12.10 -4.36
CA ASP A 63 -17.55 -12.94 -3.76
C ASP A 63 -17.29 -13.16 -2.27
N SER A 64 -16.04 -13.46 -1.90
CA SER A 64 -15.63 -13.64 -0.51
C SER A 64 -15.69 -12.33 0.28
N TYR A 65 -15.38 -11.19 -0.35
CA TYR A 65 -15.52 -9.89 0.29
C TYR A 65 -16.98 -9.58 0.64
N ARG A 66 -17.90 -9.82 -0.30
CA ARG A 66 -19.35 -9.63 -0.08
C ARG A 66 -19.85 -10.55 1.04
N ALA A 67 -19.42 -11.81 1.05
CA ALA A 67 -19.76 -12.76 2.11
C ALA A 67 -19.22 -12.30 3.47
N PHE A 68 -17.96 -11.85 3.54
CA PHE A 68 -17.33 -11.32 4.74
C PHE A 68 -18.12 -10.13 5.31
N LEU A 69 -18.45 -9.14 4.47
CA LEU A 69 -19.22 -7.97 4.88
C LEU A 69 -20.59 -8.36 5.42
N LYS A 70 -21.31 -9.24 4.72
CA LYS A 70 -22.65 -9.69 5.12
C LYS A 70 -22.60 -10.46 6.44
N GLY A 71 -21.67 -11.40 6.58
CA GLY A 71 -21.53 -12.23 7.78
C GLY A 71 -21.08 -11.45 9.03
N ASN A 72 -20.35 -10.34 8.84
CA ASN A 72 -19.73 -9.59 9.93
C ASN A 72 -20.28 -8.17 10.10
N ALA A 73 -21.37 -7.79 9.43
CA ALA A 73 -21.90 -6.42 9.40
C ALA A 73 -21.98 -5.76 10.78
N ARG A 74 -22.60 -6.43 11.77
CA ARG A 74 -22.71 -5.89 13.15
C ARG A 74 -21.35 -5.67 13.82
N LYS A 75 -20.41 -6.60 13.64
CA LYS A 75 -19.05 -6.50 14.21
C LYS A 75 -18.26 -5.38 13.56
N LEU A 76 -18.36 -5.25 12.23
CA LEU A 76 -17.71 -4.19 11.46
C LEU A 76 -18.26 -2.81 11.80
N THR A 77 -19.57 -2.67 12.00
CA THR A 77 -20.18 -1.43 12.52
C THR A 77 -19.60 -1.09 13.89
N ALA A 78 -19.56 -2.04 14.82
CA ALA A 78 -19.00 -1.80 16.15
C ALA A 78 -17.51 -1.40 16.12
N VAL A 79 -16.71 -1.98 15.21
CA VAL A 79 -15.31 -1.56 14.97
C VAL A 79 -15.25 -0.13 14.47
N ASN A 80 -16.06 0.21 13.45
CA ASN A 80 -16.13 1.55 12.89
C ASN A 80 -16.47 2.60 13.96
N ASP A 81 -17.47 2.32 14.80
CA ASP A 81 -17.92 3.24 15.85
C ASP A 81 -16.82 3.49 16.89
N ARG A 82 -16.04 2.46 17.24
CA ARG A 82 -14.88 2.61 18.15
C ARG A 82 -13.75 3.41 17.52
N ILE A 83 -13.49 3.24 16.23
CA ILE A 83 -12.51 4.05 15.49
C ILE A 83 -12.97 5.51 15.48
N GLU A 84 -14.22 5.78 15.14
CA GLU A 84 -14.79 7.12 15.12
C GLU A 84 -14.67 7.79 16.49
N LYS A 85 -15.05 7.07 17.56
CA LYS A 85 -14.89 7.54 18.94
C LYS A 85 -13.42 7.86 19.26
N THR A 86 -12.48 7.04 18.81
CA THR A 86 -11.04 7.26 19.03
C THR A 86 -10.58 8.54 18.35
N PHE A 87 -10.95 8.78 17.09
CA PHE A 87 -10.63 10.03 16.41
C PHE A 87 -11.30 11.22 17.10
N THR A 88 -12.60 11.19 17.36
CA THR A 88 -13.31 12.29 18.04
C THR A 88 -12.73 12.61 19.41
N SER A 89 -12.25 11.61 20.16
CA SER A 89 -11.65 11.86 21.49
C SER A 89 -10.32 12.62 21.47
N ARG A 90 -9.65 12.70 20.32
CA ARG A 90 -8.34 13.36 20.17
C ARG A 90 -8.42 14.83 19.78
N PHE A 91 -9.62 15.33 19.43
CA PHE A 91 -9.81 16.68 18.93
C PHE A 91 -10.96 17.36 19.68
N GLU A 92 -10.77 18.63 20.01
CA GLU A 92 -11.84 19.44 20.63
C GLU A 92 -12.95 19.77 19.63
N VAL A 93 -12.58 19.94 18.35
CA VAL A 93 -13.51 20.28 17.27
C VAL A 93 -13.84 19.03 16.45
N LYS A 94 -15.12 18.69 16.37
CA LYS A 94 -15.61 17.52 15.61
C LYS A 94 -15.15 17.51 14.14
N ARG A 95 -15.11 18.70 13.50
CA ARG A 95 -14.67 18.83 12.10
C ARG A 95 -13.23 18.36 11.91
N ASP A 96 -12.34 18.66 12.85
CA ASP A 96 -10.93 18.31 12.74
C ASP A 96 -10.73 16.80 12.88
N ALA A 97 -11.49 16.15 13.76
CA ALA A 97 -11.51 14.68 13.86
C ALA A 97 -11.97 14.00 12.56
N ILE A 98 -12.94 14.59 11.85
CA ILE A 98 -13.41 14.07 10.55
C ILE A 98 -12.31 14.21 9.51
N ILE A 99 -11.69 15.39 9.40
CA ILE A 99 -10.60 15.65 8.45
C ILE A 99 -9.44 14.67 8.68
N GLU A 100 -9.04 14.46 9.93
CA GLU A 100 -7.96 13.54 10.25
C GLU A 100 -8.31 12.09 9.89
N ARG A 101 -9.53 11.64 10.19
CA ARG A 101 -10.00 10.29 9.85
C ARG A 101 -10.08 10.07 8.34
N ASP A 102 -10.58 11.06 7.60
CA ASP A 102 -10.68 11.01 6.14
C ASP A 102 -9.29 11.02 5.50
N GLY A 103 -8.37 11.82 6.04
CA GLY A 103 -6.96 11.83 5.65
C GLY A 103 -6.29 10.48 5.88
N TYR A 104 -6.47 9.88 7.06
CA TYR A 104 -6.01 8.52 7.37
C TYR A 104 -6.57 7.49 6.39
N THR A 105 -7.89 7.51 6.17
CA THR A 105 -8.56 6.57 5.28
C THR A 105 -8.01 6.71 3.86
N THR A 106 -7.86 7.95 3.37
CA THR A 106 -7.28 8.23 2.06
C THR A 106 -5.87 7.66 1.93
N GLN A 107 -5.03 7.81 2.95
CA GLN A 107 -3.68 7.23 2.95
C GLN A 107 -3.70 5.69 2.87
N VAL A 108 -4.61 5.03 3.59
CA VAL A 108 -4.77 3.56 3.53
C VAL A 108 -5.17 3.12 2.11
N TYR A 109 -6.14 3.78 1.51
CA TYR A 109 -6.59 3.48 0.14
C TYR A 109 -5.47 3.71 -0.88
N ASN A 110 -4.76 4.85 -0.78
CA ASN A 110 -3.64 5.16 -1.67
C ASN A 110 -2.50 4.13 -1.56
N PHE A 111 -2.22 3.64 -0.35
CA PHE A 111 -1.24 2.59 -0.14
C PHE A 111 -1.61 1.33 -0.92
N PHE A 112 -2.82 0.80 -0.72
CA PHE A 112 -3.25 -0.44 -1.39
C PHE A 112 -3.53 -0.27 -2.88
N ALA A 113 -3.74 0.96 -3.35
CA ALA A 113 -3.97 1.29 -4.75
C ALA A 113 -2.68 1.52 -5.56
N LEU A 114 -1.49 1.31 -4.97
CA LEU A 114 -0.21 1.51 -5.65
C LEU A 114 -0.10 0.64 -6.93
N PRO A 115 -0.10 1.23 -8.13
CA PRO A 115 -0.21 0.46 -9.38
C PRO A 115 0.92 -0.55 -9.60
N ALA A 116 2.15 -0.16 -9.23
CA ALA A 116 3.34 -1.00 -9.44
C ALA A 116 3.33 -2.28 -8.57
N ALA A 117 2.66 -2.28 -7.42
CA ALA A 117 2.49 -3.45 -6.56
C ALA A 117 1.21 -4.25 -6.86
N ARG A 118 0.31 -3.72 -7.71
CA ARG A 118 -1.05 -4.26 -7.93
C ARG A 118 -1.08 -5.73 -8.31
N ALA A 119 -0.20 -6.16 -9.21
CA ALA A 119 -0.18 -7.55 -9.68
C ALA A 119 0.18 -8.54 -8.56
N GLY A 120 1.11 -8.18 -7.68
CA GLY A 120 1.41 -8.98 -6.48
C GLY A 120 0.27 -8.90 -5.46
N PHE A 121 -0.31 -7.72 -5.27
CA PHE A 121 -1.42 -7.49 -4.36
C PHE A 121 -2.67 -8.32 -4.74
N CYS A 122 -3.04 -8.38 -6.01
CA CYS A 122 -4.17 -9.19 -6.47
C CYS A 122 -3.95 -10.69 -6.20
N ARG A 123 -2.73 -11.20 -6.39
CA ARG A 123 -2.39 -12.59 -6.06
C ARG A 123 -2.48 -12.87 -4.55
N ALA A 124 -1.97 -11.96 -3.71
CA ALA A 124 -2.07 -12.09 -2.26
C ALA A 124 -3.52 -12.01 -1.76
N ALA A 125 -4.32 -11.10 -2.33
CA ALA A 125 -5.74 -10.97 -2.01
C ALA A 125 -6.54 -12.20 -2.48
N LEU A 126 -6.18 -12.82 -3.60
CA LEU A 126 -6.79 -14.07 -4.06
C LEU A 126 -6.49 -15.23 -3.10
N ASP A 127 -5.25 -15.37 -2.65
CA ASP A 127 -4.88 -16.40 -1.66
C ASP A 127 -5.68 -16.22 -0.36
N MET A 128 -5.75 -14.99 0.16
CA MET A 128 -6.59 -14.67 1.32
C MET A 128 -8.08 -14.98 1.08
N ALA A 129 -8.61 -14.61 -0.10
CA ALA A 129 -10.01 -14.86 -0.44
C ALA A 129 -10.31 -16.36 -0.50
N ASN A 130 -9.42 -17.17 -1.09
CA ASN A 130 -9.57 -18.62 -1.14
C ASN A 130 -9.58 -19.25 0.26
N ARG A 131 -8.76 -18.76 1.19
CA ARG A 131 -8.81 -19.18 2.60
C ARG A 131 -10.16 -18.83 3.25
N ALA A 132 -10.71 -17.65 2.94
CA ALA A 132 -12.02 -17.23 3.44
C ALA A 132 -13.19 -18.04 2.86
N VAL A 133 -13.04 -18.64 1.66
CA VAL A 133 -14.02 -19.60 1.13
C VAL A 133 -13.98 -20.90 1.93
N ILE A 134 -12.79 -21.41 2.23
CA ILE A 134 -12.60 -22.67 2.97
C ILE A 134 -13.06 -22.54 4.43
N ALA A 135 -12.70 -21.43 5.07
CA ALA A 135 -13.04 -21.13 6.45
C ALA A 135 -13.67 -19.73 6.55
N PRO A 136 -14.99 -19.60 6.32
CA PRO A 136 -15.68 -18.32 6.41
C PRO A 136 -15.44 -17.63 7.76
N PRO A 137 -14.82 -16.45 7.77
CA PRO A 137 -14.46 -15.80 9.03
C PRO A 137 -15.70 -15.26 9.74
N SER A 138 -15.91 -15.74 10.96
CA SER A 138 -16.94 -15.21 11.88
C SER A 138 -16.38 -14.18 12.85
N ASP A 139 -15.06 -14.10 13.02
CA ASP A 139 -14.36 -13.08 13.80
C ASP A 139 -13.44 -12.24 12.89
N PRO A 140 -13.80 -10.96 12.62
CA PRO A 140 -12.99 -10.07 11.81
C PRO A 140 -11.58 -9.83 12.36
N LEU A 141 -11.42 -9.80 13.70
CA LEU A 141 -10.12 -9.51 14.29
C LEU A 141 -9.15 -10.68 14.11
N ALA A 142 -9.58 -11.89 14.48
CA ALA A 142 -8.79 -13.09 14.26
C ALA A 142 -8.44 -13.26 12.77
N PHE A 143 -9.40 -13.00 11.87
CA PHE A 143 -9.15 -13.05 10.44
C PHE A 143 -8.12 -12.01 9.99
N ALA A 144 -8.21 -10.78 10.50
CA ALA A 144 -7.26 -9.72 10.16
C ALA A 144 -5.85 -10.04 10.66
N GLN A 145 -5.71 -10.51 11.90
CA GLN A 145 -4.44 -10.94 12.48
C GLN A 145 -3.77 -12.06 11.66
N ALA A 146 -4.57 -12.99 11.13
CA ALA A 146 -4.05 -14.12 10.37
C ALA A 146 -3.64 -13.78 8.92
N ASN A 147 -4.18 -12.72 8.32
CA ASN A 147 -4.05 -12.48 6.88
C ASN A 147 -3.43 -11.13 6.49
N PHE A 148 -3.48 -10.12 7.36
CA PHE A 148 -3.11 -8.76 6.98
C PHE A 148 -1.66 -8.62 6.53
N ASP A 149 -0.72 -9.26 7.24
CA ASP A 149 0.70 -9.24 6.87
C ASP A 149 0.95 -9.81 5.46
N GLY A 150 0.19 -10.83 5.05
CA GLY A 150 0.28 -11.40 3.70
C GLY A 150 -0.12 -10.42 2.60
N LEU A 151 -1.06 -9.50 2.87
CA LEU A 151 -1.45 -8.45 1.94
C LEU A 151 -0.38 -7.36 1.80
N LEU A 152 0.52 -7.21 2.77
CA LEU A 152 1.57 -6.20 2.77
C LEU A 152 2.84 -6.67 2.01
N VAL A 153 3.06 -7.98 1.90
CA VAL A 153 4.26 -8.57 1.25
C VAL A 153 4.51 -8.00 -0.16
N PRO A 154 3.51 -7.89 -1.07
CA PRO A 154 3.74 -7.35 -2.40
C PRO A 154 4.25 -5.90 -2.43
N PHE A 155 3.85 -5.10 -1.43
CA PHE A 155 4.28 -3.71 -1.33
C PHE A 155 5.71 -3.63 -0.81
N ASP A 156 6.07 -4.41 0.21
CA ASP A 156 7.46 -4.44 0.70
C ASP A 156 8.43 -4.94 -0.39
N GLN A 157 8.04 -5.98 -1.12
CA GLN A 157 8.81 -6.50 -2.26
C GLN A 157 9.00 -5.42 -3.33
N PHE A 158 7.94 -4.70 -3.71
CA PHE A 158 8.03 -3.58 -4.64
C PHE A 158 9.01 -2.50 -4.14
N PHE A 159 8.94 -2.11 -2.86
CA PHE A 159 9.82 -1.09 -2.31
C PHE A 159 11.29 -1.55 -2.26
N ILE A 160 11.56 -2.84 -1.99
CA ILE A 160 12.90 -3.42 -2.09
C ILE A 160 13.44 -3.32 -3.53
N GLU A 161 12.64 -3.71 -4.52
CA GLU A 161 13.01 -3.61 -5.93
C GLU A 161 13.22 -2.15 -6.36
N TYR A 162 12.44 -1.23 -5.81
CA TYR A 162 12.55 0.19 -6.11
C TYR A 162 13.85 0.78 -5.54
N GLU A 163 14.25 0.42 -4.33
CA GLU A 163 15.54 0.82 -3.75
C GLU A 163 16.72 0.27 -4.57
N ALA A 164 16.63 -0.99 -5.02
CA ALA A 164 17.63 -1.56 -5.92
C ALA A 164 17.71 -0.80 -7.25
N TYR A 165 16.57 -0.40 -7.81
CA TYR A 165 16.50 0.49 -8.98
C TYR A 165 17.19 1.84 -8.71
N GLN A 166 16.95 2.47 -7.55
CA GLN A 166 17.57 3.75 -7.19
C GLN A 166 19.10 3.63 -7.14
N GLN A 167 19.62 2.60 -6.47
CA GLN A 167 21.06 2.35 -6.37
C GLN A 167 21.69 2.08 -7.74
N ALA A 168 21.08 1.21 -8.56
CA ALA A 168 21.57 0.92 -9.90
C ALA A 168 21.54 2.16 -10.81
N SER A 169 20.52 2.99 -10.64
CA SER A 169 20.37 4.24 -11.38
C SER A 169 21.40 5.29 -10.97
N ALA A 170 21.68 5.43 -9.68
CA ALA A 170 22.73 6.33 -9.18
C ALA A 170 24.10 5.90 -9.72
N ALA A 171 24.43 4.61 -9.66
CA ALA A 171 25.67 4.08 -10.23
C ALA A 171 25.76 4.31 -11.75
N TRP A 172 24.63 4.24 -12.47
CA TRP A 172 24.58 4.60 -13.89
C TRP A 172 24.80 6.10 -14.08
N ASP A 173 24.16 6.95 -13.28
CA ASP A 173 24.25 8.41 -13.35
C ASP A 173 25.70 8.88 -13.13
N ASP A 174 26.41 8.29 -12.17
CA ASP A 174 27.82 8.59 -11.88
C ASP A 174 28.74 8.24 -13.05
N LYS A 175 28.49 7.10 -13.71
CA LYS A 175 29.35 6.60 -14.79
C LYS A 175 29.05 7.23 -16.14
N TRP A 176 27.77 7.50 -16.41
CA TRP A 176 27.26 7.78 -17.75
C TRP A 176 26.45 9.07 -17.85
N GLY A 177 26.03 9.66 -16.72
CA GLY A 177 25.12 10.80 -16.69
C GLY A 177 25.62 12.02 -17.47
N ALA A 178 26.93 12.32 -17.41
CA ALA A 178 27.52 13.44 -18.16
C ALA A 178 27.49 13.24 -19.69
N LEU A 179 27.59 12.01 -20.16
CA LEU A 179 27.66 11.69 -21.60
C LEU A 179 26.27 11.41 -22.19
N PHE A 180 25.40 10.79 -21.40
CA PHE A 180 24.19 10.12 -21.87
C PHE A 180 22.92 10.56 -21.12
N GLY A 181 23.04 11.24 -19.99
CA GLY A 181 21.94 11.62 -19.09
C GLY A 181 20.81 12.41 -19.78
N PRO A 182 21.08 13.51 -20.50
CA PRO A 182 20.03 14.30 -21.15
C PRO A 182 19.16 13.53 -22.15
N SER A 183 19.68 12.41 -22.68
CA SER A 183 18.94 11.53 -23.59
C SER A 183 18.20 10.37 -22.88
N GLN A 184 18.22 10.31 -21.55
CA GLN A 184 17.51 9.30 -20.76
C GLN A 184 16.37 9.95 -19.95
N PRO A 185 15.10 9.61 -20.23
CA PRO A 185 13.95 10.21 -19.53
C PRO A 185 14.02 10.09 -18.00
N GLY A 186 14.50 8.94 -17.49
CA GLY A 186 14.66 8.74 -16.05
C GLY A 186 15.72 9.62 -15.41
N TRP A 187 16.79 9.96 -16.14
CA TRP A 187 17.82 10.89 -15.65
C TRP A 187 17.25 12.31 -15.58
N VAL A 188 16.55 12.75 -16.64
CA VAL A 188 15.92 14.07 -16.71
C VAL A 188 14.93 14.26 -15.55
N ALA A 189 14.04 13.29 -15.36
CA ALA A 189 13.05 13.31 -14.28
C ALA A 189 13.71 13.42 -12.89
N VAL A 190 14.84 12.75 -12.67
CA VAL A 190 15.57 12.84 -11.39
C VAL A 190 16.22 14.21 -11.21
N GLN A 191 16.80 14.82 -12.26
CA GLN A 191 17.37 16.17 -12.14
C GLN A 191 16.30 17.22 -11.89
N GLU A 192 15.15 17.14 -12.56
CA GLU A 192 14.01 18.03 -12.32
C GLU A 192 13.50 17.92 -10.89
N ALA A 193 13.40 16.69 -10.37
CA ALA A 193 13.00 16.45 -9.00
C ALA A 193 14.04 16.98 -7.99
N ARG A 194 15.34 16.86 -8.27
CA ARG A 194 16.41 17.47 -7.45
C ARG A 194 16.34 19.00 -7.48
N ALA A 195 16.14 19.60 -8.65
CA ALA A 195 16.05 21.05 -8.81
C ALA A 195 14.83 21.66 -8.12
N SER A 196 13.71 20.92 -8.04
CA SER A 196 12.49 21.33 -7.33
C SER A 196 12.51 21.06 -5.83
N GLY A 197 13.59 20.48 -5.29
CA GLY A 197 13.68 20.12 -3.87
C GLY A 197 12.79 18.94 -3.47
N ALA A 198 12.27 18.18 -4.43
CA ALA A 198 11.55 16.94 -4.14
C ALA A 198 12.53 15.89 -3.59
N PRO A 199 12.10 14.99 -2.69
CA PRO A 199 12.99 14.05 -2.04
C PRO A 199 13.49 13.00 -3.05
N CYS A 200 14.64 13.28 -3.67
CA CYS A 200 15.43 12.30 -4.40
C CYS A 200 16.51 11.81 -3.44
N ARG A 201 16.25 10.77 -2.65
CA ARG A 201 17.37 10.13 -1.94
C ARG A 201 18.27 9.49 -3.00
N ALA A 202 19.50 9.99 -3.06
CA ALA A 202 20.61 9.45 -3.84
C ALA A 202 20.99 8.06 -3.32
#